data_AF-A0A0B8PFD9-F1
#
_entry.id   AF-A0A0B8PFD9-F1
#
_cell.length_a   1.000
_cell.length_b   1.000
_cell.length_c   1.000
_cell.angle_alpha   90.00
_cell.angle_beta   90.00
_cell.angle_gamma   90.00
#
_symmetry.space_group_name_H-M   'P 1'
#
loop_
_entity.id
_entity.type
_entity.pdbx_description
1 polymer ?
#
loop_
_entity_poly.entity_id
_entity_poly.type
_entity_poly.pdbx_seq_one_letter_code
_entity_poly.pdbx_strand_id
1 'polypeptide(L)'
;MDAWFLDGFAPSKNPEMWNQDLFNGMAKLAKLNCTVATFTAAGFVRRGLIEAGFAMQKVKGFGTKRDMLAGRVEQKTPYSNISPIFARSSGKADDIAIIGGGIASATLTKALIARGSKVTVYCKDETAAEGASGNRQGALYPLLTPEVTTISKLFGSGFGFARRFYDDAAKQIEFDHNWCGVTQLMWQESEKTKLTKLVQGQFPESLVKHLTAEQTNQVVGLDCDLEAVSYEQGGWLSPQQCTQNLLESLGVLRTSHQIQSLAQLENGNWKITTSDGDFEHQVVVLANGHHFDQFEQTRSVPLGKVKGQVSHIPSNETLSKLKTVLCYDGYMTPANPKTNSHCIGASYDRSDLSNAFDPKAQEQNGDKLRAAYQIKSGHKAWTPQTISLAKACAVSLVTICRL
;
A
#
# COMPACT_ATOMS: atom_id res chain seq x y z
N MET A 1 -2.55 12.50 22.26
CA MET A 1 -2.02 11.54 23.26
C MET A 1 -2.83 11.65 24.54
N ASP A 2 -3.22 10.52 25.11
CA ASP A 2 -3.98 10.43 26.37
C ASP A 2 -3.08 10.11 27.57
N ALA A 3 -1.97 9.41 27.35
CA ALA A 3 -0.95 9.15 28.35
C ALA A 3 0.45 9.10 27.71
N TRP A 4 1.45 9.56 28.44
CA TRP A 4 2.86 9.51 28.10
C TRP A 4 3.61 8.59 29.05
N PHE A 5 4.32 7.61 28.49
CA PHE A 5 5.35 6.85 29.20
C PHE A 5 6.69 7.49 28.86
N LEU A 6 7.14 8.41 29.71
CA LEU A 6 8.40 9.10 29.51
C LEU A 6 9.51 8.24 30.09
N ASP A 7 10.05 7.37 29.25
CA ASP A 7 11.08 6.40 29.59
C ASP A 7 12.34 6.57 28.73
N GLY A 8 13.46 6.07 29.21
CA GLY A 8 14.79 6.22 28.60
C GLY A 8 15.89 5.89 29.60
N PHE A 9 17.16 6.04 29.21
CA PHE A 9 18.24 5.93 30.18
C PHE A 9 18.13 7.01 31.25
N ALA A 10 18.68 6.72 32.44
CA ALA A 10 18.75 7.68 33.54
C ALA A 10 19.24 9.05 33.00
N PRO A 11 18.61 10.17 33.37
CA PRO A 11 18.93 11.46 32.74
C PRO A 11 20.41 11.88 32.87
N SER A 12 21.09 11.42 33.92
CA SER A 12 22.53 11.63 34.11
C SER A 12 23.41 10.87 33.10
N LYS A 13 22.90 9.79 32.49
CA LYS A 13 23.61 8.95 31.52
C LYS A 13 23.27 9.27 30.06
N ASN A 14 22.14 9.93 29.82
CA ASN A 14 21.72 10.31 28.47
C ASN A 14 21.03 11.69 28.48
N PRO A 15 21.73 12.77 28.88
CA PRO A 15 21.11 14.08 29.06
C PRO A 15 20.53 14.65 27.75
N GLU A 16 21.06 14.27 26.59
CA GLU A 16 20.62 14.74 25.28
C GLU A 16 19.15 14.41 25.00
N MET A 17 18.66 13.26 25.47
CA MET A 17 17.25 12.90 25.35
C MET A 17 16.33 13.80 26.20
N TRP A 18 16.77 14.19 27.40
CA TRP A 18 15.95 14.89 28.39
C TRP A 18 16.08 16.39 28.22
N ASN A 19 15.54 16.92 27.13
CA ASN A 19 15.62 18.33 26.77
C ASN A 19 14.24 19.00 26.66
N GLN A 20 14.24 20.33 26.62
CA GLN A 20 13.00 21.12 26.59
C GLN A 20 12.21 20.93 25.31
N ASP A 21 12.85 20.65 24.17
CA ASP A 21 12.17 20.39 22.89
C ASP A 21 11.32 19.13 22.96
N LEU A 22 11.81 18.07 23.60
CA LEU A 22 11.04 16.86 23.88
C LEU A 22 9.82 17.18 24.73
N PHE A 23 10.00 17.87 25.87
CA PHE A 23 8.89 18.18 26.79
C PHE A 23 7.82 19.06 26.13
N ASN A 24 8.25 20.08 25.38
CA ASN A 24 7.37 20.95 24.59
C ASN A 24 6.63 20.14 23.52
N GLY A 25 7.32 19.21 22.83
CA GLY A 25 6.71 18.29 21.87
C GLY A 25 5.64 17.40 22.49
N MET A 26 5.91 16.85 23.69
CA MET A 26 4.96 16.04 24.44
C MET A 26 3.68 16.82 24.78
N ALA A 27 3.82 18.07 25.26
CA ALA A 27 2.68 18.94 25.57
C ALA A 27 1.89 19.35 24.32
N LYS A 28 2.59 19.61 23.19
CA LYS A 28 1.96 19.89 21.90
C LYS A 28 1.05 18.75 21.44
N LEU A 29 1.50 17.50 21.59
CA LEU A 29 0.77 16.29 21.18
C LEU A 29 -0.22 15.75 22.23
N ALA A 30 -0.15 16.25 23.47
CA ALA A 30 -1.05 15.88 24.56
C ALA A 30 -2.47 16.43 24.35
N LYS A 31 -3.48 15.60 24.63
CA LYS A 31 -4.87 16.05 24.81
C LYS A 31 -5.02 16.75 26.16
N LEU A 32 -6.15 17.45 26.36
CA LEU A 32 -6.54 17.89 27.71
C LEU A 32 -6.63 16.67 28.64
N ASN A 33 -6.19 16.80 29.88
CA ASN A 33 -6.09 15.73 30.89
C ASN A 33 -5.12 14.59 30.55
N CYS A 34 -4.31 14.71 29.47
CA CYS A 34 -3.29 13.74 29.15
C CYS A 34 -2.32 13.57 30.32
N THR A 35 -2.07 12.33 30.74
CA THR A 35 -1.17 12.04 31.85
C THR A 35 0.26 11.81 31.38
N VAL A 36 1.22 11.99 32.28
CA VAL A 36 2.62 11.61 32.06
C VAL A 36 3.16 10.96 33.32
N ALA A 37 3.93 9.89 33.15
CA ALA A 37 4.68 9.26 34.23
C ALA A 37 6.12 8.98 33.77
N THR A 38 7.08 9.12 34.68
CA THR A 38 8.48 8.76 34.45
C THR A 38 9.14 8.25 35.72
N PHE A 39 10.09 7.32 35.59
CA PHE A 39 10.80 6.72 36.72
C PHE A 39 11.75 7.69 37.43
N THR A 40 12.16 8.77 36.78
CA THR A 40 13.13 9.73 37.32
C THR A 40 12.44 10.77 38.19
N ALA A 41 13.12 11.21 39.26
CA ALA A 41 12.72 12.35 40.08
C ALA A 41 13.67 13.55 39.95
N ALA A 42 14.47 13.57 38.86
CA ALA A 42 15.44 14.62 38.60
C ALA A 42 14.76 15.99 38.52
N GLY A 43 15.32 16.97 39.24
CA GLY A 43 14.70 18.29 39.38
C GLY A 43 14.54 19.04 38.06
N PHE A 44 15.50 18.93 37.14
CA PHE A 44 15.42 19.59 35.84
C PHE A 44 14.33 19.00 34.94
N VAL A 45 14.12 17.67 34.97
CA VAL A 45 13.03 17.00 34.25
C VAL A 45 11.68 17.48 34.77
N ARG A 46 11.51 17.56 36.11
CA ARG A 46 10.29 18.11 36.70
C ARG A 46 10.04 19.55 36.25
N ARG A 47 11.06 20.41 36.30
CA ARG A 47 10.93 21.81 35.88
C ARG A 47 10.60 21.94 34.40
N GLY A 48 11.27 21.20 33.52
CA GLY A 48 11.02 21.26 32.08
C GLY A 48 9.63 20.78 31.69
N LEU A 49 9.10 19.74 32.36
CA LEU A 49 7.72 19.30 32.17
C LEU A 49 6.70 20.34 32.69
N ILE A 50 6.98 21.01 33.81
CA ILE A 50 6.14 22.12 34.29
C ILE A 50 6.14 23.27 33.29
N GLU A 51 7.31 23.67 32.81
CA GLU A 51 7.48 24.72 31.81
C GLU A 51 6.76 24.39 30.50
N ALA A 52 6.78 23.12 30.08
CA ALA A 52 6.04 22.65 28.89
C ALA A 52 4.51 22.67 29.08
N GLY A 53 4.01 22.79 30.32
CA GLY A 53 2.58 22.88 30.63
C GLY A 53 1.96 21.69 31.35
N PHE A 54 2.77 20.79 31.93
CA PHE A 54 2.27 19.70 32.77
C PHE A 54 2.23 20.10 34.26
N ALA A 55 1.11 19.82 34.93
CA ALA A 55 1.03 19.90 36.39
C ALA A 55 1.74 18.67 36.99
N MET A 56 2.98 18.85 37.46
CA MET A 56 3.84 17.75 37.91
C MET A 56 3.96 17.64 39.43
N GLN A 57 3.86 16.41 39.93
CA GLN A 57 4.08 16.04 41.32
C GLN A 57 5.09 14.91 41.46
N LYS A 58 5.76 14.86 42.62
CA LYS A 58 6.51 13.68 43.04
C LYS A 58 5.54 12.67 43.65
N VAL A 59 5.65 11.43 43.25
CA VAL A 59 4.89 10.31 43.81
C VAL A 59 5.86 9.23 44.27
N LYS A 60 5.40 8.31 45.14
CA LYS A 60 6.23 7.22 45.66
C LYS A 60 6.78 6.38 44.51
N GLY A 61 8.09 6.18 44.50
CA GLY A 61 8.76 5.33 43.51
C GLY A 61 8.52 3.83 43.76
N PHE A 62 8.78 3.02 42.73
CA PHE A 62 8.68 1.57 42.83
C PHE A 62 9.94 0.93 43.44
N GLY A 63 9.75 -0.10 44.27
CA GLY A 63 10.85 -0.84 44.90
C GLY A 63 11.71 0.03 45.81
N THR A 64 13.01 0.10 45.53
CA THR A 64 13.98 0.88 46.31
C THR A 64 14.01 2.37 45.95
N LYS A 65 13.33 2.78 44.87
CA LYS A 65 13.26 4.20 44.48
C LYS A 65 12.32 4.95 45.41
N ARG A 66 12.84 6.01 46.03
CA ARG A 66 12.06 6.89 46.93
C ARG A 66 10.94 7.61 46.17
N ASP A 67 11.30 8.31 45.10
CA ASP A 67 10.40 9.17 44.34
C ASP A 67 10.43 8.82 42.85
N MET A 68 9.31 9.10 42.18
CA MET A 68 9.19 9.20 40.72
C MET A 68 8.29 10.41 40.39
N LEU A 69 8.11 10.73 39.10
CA LEU A 69 7.26 11.84 38.68
C LEU A 69 6.00 11.36 37.98
N ALA A 70 4.88 12.01 38.31
CA ALA A 70 3.62 11.87 37.61
C ALA A 70 2.97 13.24 37.45
N GLY A 71 2.20 13.44 36.39
CA GLY A 71 1.50 14.68 36.17
C GLY A 71 0.47 14.58 35.05
N ARG A 72 -0.16 15.71 34.75
CA ARG A 72 -1.16 15.80 33.68
C ARG A 72 -1.20 17.19 33.06
N VAL A 73 -1.75 17.28 31.87
CA VAL A 73 -2.10 18.56 31.22
C VAL A 73 -3.43 19.05 31.76
N GLU A 74 -3.44 20.17 32.48
CA GLU A 74 -4.67 20.78 33.03
C GLU A 74 -5.25 21.86 32.10
N GLN A 75 -4.42 22.46 31.26
CA GLN A 75 -4.82 23.44 30.27
C GLN A 75 -4.22 23.08 28.92
N LYS A 76 -5.03 23.11 27.86
CA LYS A 76 -4.60 22.76 26.52
C LYS A 76 -4.74 23.95 25.57
N THR A 77 -3.61 24.44 25.09
CA THR A 77 -3.56 25.31 23.92
C THR A 77 -3.60 24.45 22.65
N PRO A 78 -4.56 24.65 21.73
CA PRO A 78 -4.59 23.97 20.45
C PRO A 78 -3.29 24.18 19.67
N TYR A 79 -2.78 23.12 19.07
CA TYR A 79 -1.58 23.17 18.25
C TYR A 79 -1.75 22.25 17.05
N SER A 80 -1.39 22.73 15.87
CA SER A 80 -1.28 21.94 14.65
C SER A 80 0.05 22.26 13.99
N ASN A 81 0.80 21.22 13.61
CA ASN A 81 1.95 21.32 12.71
C ASN A 81 1.55 21.13 11.25
N ILE A 82 0.27 20.92 10.97
CA ILE A 82 -0.29 20.78 9.63
C ILE A 82 -0.85 22.13 9.21
N SER A 83 -0.38 22.64 8.07
CA SER A 83 -0.92 23.85 7.46
C SER A 83 -2.43 23.71 7.22
N PRO A 84 -3.25 24.76 7.41
CA PRO A 84 -4.69 24.69 7.17
C PRO A 84 -5.07 24.17 5.78
N ILE A 85 -4.25 24.43 4.75
CA ILE A 85 -4.50 23.94 3.38
C ILE A 85 -4.33 22.41 3.23
N PHE A 86 -3.69 21.75 4.20
CA PHE A 86 -3.55 20.30 4.29
C PHE A 86 -4.35 19.71 5.45
N ALA A 87 -5.27 20.49 6.04
CA ALA A 87 -6.08 20.04 7.15
C ALA A 87 -6.92 18.82 6.75
N ARG A 88 -7.00 17.85 7.68
CA ARG A 88 -7.83 16.67 7.54
C ARG A 88 -8.90 16.74 8.62
N SER A 89 -10.14 17.00 8.23
CA SER A 89 -11.28 16.96 9.14
C SER A 89 -11.84 15.54 9.22
N SER A 90 -12.23 15.13 10.43
CA SER A 90 -13.01 13.90 10.63
C SER A 90 -14.50 14.24 10.66
N GLY A 91 -15.33 13.45 9.98
CA GLY A 91 -16.77 13.44 10.22
C GLY A 91 -17.15 12.51 11.39
N LYS A 92 -18.34 12.69 11.97
CA LYS A 92 -18.98 11.60 12.72
C LYS A 92 -19.30 10.50 11.71
N ALA A 93 -18.81 9.30 11.95
CA ALA A 93 -18.71 8.26 10.95
C ALA A 93 -19.40 6.97 11.43
N ASP A 94 -20.62 7.13 11.92
CA ASP A 94 -21.43 6.01 12.40
C ASP A 94 -22.08 5.27 11.23
N ASP A 95 -22.40 5.98 10.14
CA ASP A 95 -22.96 5.42 8.90
C ASP A 95 -22.24 5.92 7.64
N ILE A 96 -21.54 5.02 6.97
CA ILE A 96 -20.61 5.32 5.87
C ILE A 96 -21.01 4.53 4.62
N ALA A 97 -21.19 5.23 3.50
CA ALA A 97 -21.24 4.64 2.18
C ALA A 97 -19.87 4.70 1.50
N ILE A 98 -19.42 3.60 0.92
CA ILE A 98 -18.23 3.54 0.07
C ILE A 98 -18.68 3.22 -1.35
N ILE A 99 -18.31 4.05 -2.31
CA ILE A 99 -18.63 3.86 -3.73
C ILE A 99 -17.42 3.24 -4.42
N GLY A 100 -17.54 1.98 -4.81
CA GLY A 100 -16.49 1.19 -5.45
C GLY A 100 -16.66 -0.30 -5.19
N GLY A 101 -15.66 -1.08 -5.58
CA GLY A 101 -15.62 -2.54 -5.36
C GLY A 101 -14.21 -3.11 -5.50
N GLY A 102 -13.19 -2.24 -5.42
CA GLY A 102 -11.79 -2.62 -5.57
C GLY A 102 -11.08 -2.80 -4.23
N ILE A 103 -9.78 -3.08 -4.29
CA ILE A 103 -8.94 -3.32 -3.10
C ILE A 103 -8.93 -2.13 -2.12
N ALA A 104 -9.03 -0.90 -2.63
CA ALA A 104 -9.13 0.30 -1.81
C ALA A 104 -10.44 0.30 -0.99
N SER A 105 -11.57 -0.04 -1.62
CA SER A 105 -12.86 -0.18 -0.93
C SER A 105 -12.79 -1.29 0.13
N ALA A 106 -12.24 -2.46 -0.22
CA ALA A 106 -12.17 -3.62 0.67
C ALA A 106 -11.31 -3.35 1.92
N THR A 107 -10.11 -2.82 1.73
CA THR A 107 -9.18 -2.52 2.84
C THR A 107 -9.68 -1.38 3.72
N LEU A 108 -10.31 -0.34 3.14
CA LEU A 108 -10.95 0.73 3.89
C LEU A 108 -12.13 0.21 4.72
N THR A 109 -12.98 -0.64 4.12
CA THR A 109 -14.12 -1.25 4.81
C THR A 109 -13.65 -2.03 6.04
N LYS A 110 -12.63 -2.90 5.90
CA LYS A 110 -12.04 -3.63 7.02
C LYS A 110 -11.57 -2.69 8.13
N ALA A 111 -10.91 -1.60 7.77
CA ALA A 111 -10.39 -0.62 8.74
C ALA A 111 -11.51 0.14 9.48
N LEU A 112 -12.60 0.48 8.80
CA LEU A 112 -13.74 1.18 9.39
C LEU A 112 -14.57 0.27 10.29
N ILE A 113 -14.87 -0.96 9.86
CA ILE A 113 -15.60 -1.96 10.67
C ILE A 113 -14.81 -2.30 11.93
N ALA A 114 -13.48 -2.44 11.85
CA ALA A 114 -12.63 -2.69 13.03
C ALA A 114 -12.68 -1.54 14.07
N ARG A 115 -13.21 -0.37 13.71
CA ARG A 115 -13.41 0.79 14.59
C ARG A 115 -14.89 0.97 15.01
N GLY A 116 -15.76 0.04 14.64
CA GLY A 116 -17.18 0.04 15.00
C GLY A 116 -18.10 0.84 14.08
N SER A 117 -17.62 1.36 12.95
CA SER A 117 -18.46 2.08 11.99
C SER A 117 -19.38 1.13 11.21
N LYS A 118 -20.62 1.54 10.96
CA LYS A 118 -21.51 0.87 9.99
C LYS A 118 -21.09 1.29 8.58
N VAL A 119 -20.82 0.32 7.72
CA VAL A 119 -20.36 0.55 6.35
C VAL A 119 -21.29 -0.14 5.37
N THR A 120 -21.63 0.54 4.28
CA THR A 120 -22.27 -0.05 3.09
C THR A 120 -21.37 0.20 1.89
N VAL A 121 -21.04 -0.84 1.11
CA VAL A 121 -20.23 -0.71 -0.11
C VAL A 121 -21.14 -0.85 -1.32
N TYR A 122 -21.20 0.18 -2.17
CA TYR A 122 -21.95 0.18 -3.42
C TYR A 122 -21.01 -0.06 -4.60
N CYS A 123 -21.17 -1.21 -5.24
CA CYS A 123 -20.41 -1.62 -6.41
C CYS A 123 -21.34 -1.65 -7.63
N LYS A 124 -20.91 -1.02 -8.72
CA LYS A 124 -21.68 -0.97 -9.97
C LYS A 124 -21.71 -2.32 -10.71
N ASP A 125 -20.70 -3.16 -10.47
CA ASP A 125 -20.47 -4.41 -11.19
C ASP A 125 -21.21 -5.57 -10.50
N GLU A 126 -21.36 -6.71 -11.18
CA GLU A 126 -22.06 -7.89 -10.64
C GLU A 126 -21.32 -8.49 -9.45
N THR A 127 -19.99 -8.42 -9.48
CA THR A 127 -19.10 -8.87 -8.42
C THR A 127 -18.03 -7.82 -8.09
N ALA A 128 -17.45 -7.92 -6.89
CA ALA A 128 -16.30 -7.09 -6.55
C ALA A 128 -15.09 -7.41 -7.45
N ALA A 129 -14.18 -6.45 -7.55
CA ALA A 129 -12.92 -6.55 -8.28
C ALA A 129 -13.02 -6.73 -9.81
N GLU A 130 -14.12 -6.35 -10.45
CA GLU A 130 -14.21 -6.34 -11.93
C GLU A 130 -13.48 -5.17 -12.60
N GLY A 131 -13.06 -4.16 -11.81
CA GLY A 131 -12.18 -3.10 -12.25
C GLY A 131 -10.69 -3.47 -12.18
N ALA A 132 -9.84 -2.46 -11.93
CA ALA A 132 -8.38 -2.59 -11.87
C ALA A 132 -7.83 -3.61 -10.85
N SER A 133 -8.63 -4.00 -9.86
CA SER A 133 -8.25 -5.02 -8.87
C SER A 133 -8.47 -6.46 -9.35
N GLY A 134 -8.93 -6.67 -10.59
CA GLY A 134 -9.33 -7.98 -11.13
C GLY A 134 -8.22 -8.86 -11.69
N ASN A 135 -6.95 -8.48 -11.56
CA ASN A 135 -5.84 -9.30 -12.05
C ASN A 135 -5.74 -10.64 -11.32
N ARG A 136 -5.30 -11.69 -12.02
CA ARG A 136 -5.05 -13.01 -11.42
C ARG A 136 -3.82 -13.02 -10.50
N GLN A 137 -2.75 -12.33 -10.88
CA GLN A 137 -1.52 -12.18 -10.09
C GLN A 137 -0.97 -10.76 -10.25
N GLY A 138 -0.80 -10.05 -9.12
CA GLY A 138 -0.19 -8.73 -9.05
C GLY A 138 1.08 -8.76 -8.21
N ALA A 139 2.12 -8.07 -8.68
CA ALA A 139 3.38 -7.93 -7.94
C ALA A 139 3.22 -7.01 -6.71
N LEU A 140 3.84 -7.38 -5.59
CA LEU A 140 3.90 -6.56 -4.39
C LEU A 140 5.37 -6.28 -4.03
N TYR A 141 5.79 -5.02 -4.17
CA TYR A 141 7.11 -4.53 -3.79
C TYR A 141 7.07 -3.00 -3.60
N PRO A 142 8.01 -2.39 -2.86
CA PRO A 142 8.02 -0.95 -2.65
C PRO A 142 8.57 -0.21 -3.86
N LEU A 143 7.99 0.95 -4.18
CA LEU A 143 8.62 1.93 -5.07
C LEU A 143 9.61 2.78 -4.27
N LEU A 144 10.91 2.57 -4.50
CA LEU A 144 11.96 3.33 -3.86
C LEU A 144 12.69 4.23 -4.87
N THR A 145 13.12 5.41 -4.40
CA THR A 145 14.04 6.32 -5.12
C THR A 145 15.42 6.30 -4.46
N PRO A 146 16.51 6.59 -5.20
CA PRO A 146 17.86 6.66 -4.63
C PRO A 146 17.98 7.59 -3.42
N GLU A 147 17.36 8.78 -3.46
CA GLU A 147 17.24 9.61 -2.27
C GLU A 147 16.07 9.16 -1.38
N VAL A 148 16.22 9.32 -0.06
CA VAL A 148 15.14 9.08 0.91
C VAL A 148 14.14 10.24 0.87
N THR A 149 13.30 10.25 -0.15
CA THR A 149 12.21 11.21 -0.35
C THR A 149 10.96 10.83 0.45
N THR A 150 9.96 11.71 0.48
CA THR A 150 8.63 11.40 1.02
C THR A 150 7.99 10.19 0.34
N ILE A 151 8.23 10.01 -0.96
CA ILE A 151 7.76 8.86 -1.75
C ILE A 151 8.40 7.57 -1.21
N SER A 152 9.73 7.54 -1.07
CA SER A 152 10.43 6.37 -0.52
C SER A 152 9.98 6.02 0.89
N LYS A 153 9.74 7.03 1.75
CA LYS A 153 9.22 6.81 3.11
C LYS A 153 7.81 6.21 3.08
N LEU A 154 6.93 6.75 2.24
CA LEU A 154 5.55 6.26 2.09
C LEU A 154 5.52 4.81 1.59
N PHE A 155 6.22 4.50 0.50
CA PHE A 155 6.21 3.16 -0.08
C PHE A 155 7.03 2.15 0.73
N GLY A 156 8.15 2.55 1.33
CA GLY A 156 8.95 1.68 2.19
C GLY A 156 8.19 1.26 3.46
N SER A 157 7.64 2.22 4.20
CA SER A 157 6.81 1.90 5.38
C SER A 157 5.48 1.25 4.99
N GLY A 158 4.86 1.70 3.89
CA GLY A 158 3.61 1.18 3.36
C GLY A 158 3.72 -0.29 2.94
N PHE A 159 4.83 -0.70 2.33
CA PHE A 159 5.08 -2.09 1.97
C PHE A 159 5.20 -3.00 3.20
N GLY A 160 5.96 -2.57 4.22
CA GLY A 160 6.04 -3.33 5.47
C GLY A 160 4.68 -3.47 6.17
N PHE A 161 3.85 -2.42 6.12
CA PHE A 161 2.47 -2.48 6.61
C PHE A 161 1.61 -3.43 5.76
N ALA A 162 1.66 -3.32 4.43
CA ALA A 162 0.90 -4.15 3.50
C ALA A 162 1.24 -5.64 3.68
N ARG A 163 2.52 -5.98 3.84
CA ARG A 163 2.96 -7.37 4.12
C ARG A 163 2.29 -7.94 5.36
N ARG A 164 2.36 -7.24 6.49
CA ARG A 164 1.69 -7.67 7.73
C ARG A 164 0.18 -7.75 7.58
N PHE A 165 -0.42 -6.77 6.89
CA PHE A 165 -1.86 -6.75 6.61
C PHE A 165 -2.29 -8.00 5.84
N TYR A 166 -1.57 -8.37 4.77
CA TYR A 166 -1.92 -9.55 3.97
C TYR A 166 -1.63 -10.85 4.71
N ASP A 167 -0.55 -10.93 5.51
CA ASP A 167 -0.29 -12.10 6.37
C ASP A 167 -1.42 -12.29 7.41
N ASP A 168 -1.98 -11.21 7.94
CA ASP A 168 -3.14 -11.28 8.84
C ASP A 168 -4.45 -11.58 8.10
N ALA A 169 -4.63 -11.03 6.89
CA ALA A 169 -5.79 -11.32 6.06
C ALA A 169 -5.82 -12.80 5.63
N ALA A 170 -4.68 -13.39 5.27
CA ALA A 170 -4.56 -14.79 4.84
C ALA A 170 -4.94 -15.79 5.95
N LYS A 171 -4.97 -15.36 7.22
CA LYS A 171 -5.49 -16.18 8.34
C LYS A 171 -7.02 -16.22 8.40
N GLN A 172 -7.69 -15.28 7.74
CA GLN A 172 -9.14 -15.07 7.83
C GLN A 172 -9.87 -15.36 6.51
N ILE A 173 -9.20 -15.13 5.39
CA ILE A 173 -9.75 -15.32 4.04
C ILE A 173 -8.74 -16.07 3.18
N GLU A 174 -9.22 -16.90 2.27
CA GLU A 174 -8.37 -17.55 1.28
C GLU A 174 -8.10 -16.61 0.11
N PHE A 175 -6.85 -16.52 -0.35
CA PHE A 175 -6.49 -15.96 -1.65
C PHE A 175 -5.11 -16.47 -2.03
N ASP A 176 -4.91 -16.69 -3.33
CA ASP A 176 -3.64 -17.19 -3.84
C ASP A 176 -2.56 -16.12 -3.69
N HIS A 177 -1.42 -16.49 -3.12
CA HIS A 177 -0.27 -15.63 -2.98
C HIS A 177 1.01 -16.45 -2.81
N ASN A 178 2.15 -15.81 -3.09
CA ASN A 178 3.45 -16.34 -2.71
C ASN A 178 4.40 -15.17 -2.45
N TRP A 179 4.99 -15.15 -1.26
CA TRP A 179 6.01 -14.21 -0.82
C TRP A 179 7.40 -14.62 -1.28
N CYS A 180 7.50 -14.88 -2.59
CA CYS A 180 8.67 -15.44 -3.24
C CYS A 180 9.78 -14.41 -3.52
N GLY A 181 9.60 -13.16 -3.10
CA GLY A 181 10.45 -12.05 -3.50
C GLY A 181 10.12 -11.49 -4.88
N VAL A 182 10.61 -10.27 -5.11
CA VAL A 182 10.61 -9.59 -6.43
C VAL A 182 12.05 -9.27 -6.82
N THR A 183 12.42 -9.61 -8.04
CA THR A 183 13.74 -9.38 -8.63
C THR A 183 13.62 -8.37 -9.78
N GLN A 184 14.15 -7.17 -9.58
CA GLN A 184 14.17 -6.10 -10.56
C GLN A 184 15.50 -6.09 -11.32
N LEU A 185 15.46 -6.39 -12.60
CA LEU A 185 16.64 -6.62 -13.44
C LEU A 185 17.28 -5.30 -13.86
N MET A 186 18.62 -5.28 -13.93
CA MET A 186 19.39 -4.18 -14.53
C MET A 186 19.55 -4.42 -16.04
N TRP A 187 18.43 -4.44 -16.77
CA TRP A 187 18.35 -4.88 -18.17
C TRP A 187 18.80 -3.83 -19.20
N GLN A 188 19.01 -2.58 -18.80
CA GLN A 188 19.62 -1.53 -19.62
C GLN A 188 20.45 -0.57 -18.76
N GLU A 189 21.33 0.23 -19.38
CA GLU A 189 22.28 1.10 -18.69
C GLU A 189 21.63 2.15 -17.77
N SER A 190 20.50 2.73 -18.18
CA SER A 190 19.75 3.68 -17.35
C SER A 190 19.21 3.02 -16.08
N GLU A 191 18.76 1.77 -16.18
CA GLU A 191 18.16 1.00 -15.10
C GLU A 191 19.25 0.51 -14.15
N LYS A 192 20.38 0.05 -14.71
CA LYS A 192 21.59 -0.24 -13.95
C LYS A 192 22.03 0.96 -13.13
N THR A 193 22.14 2.13 -13.76
CA THR A 193 22.52 3.37 -13.07
C THR A 193 21.55 3.73 -11.95
N LYS A 194 20.24 3.67 -12.21
CA LYS A 194 19.20 3.98 -11.22
C LYS A 194 19.23 3.02 -10.03
N LEU A 195 19.32 1.71 -10.28
CA LEU A 195 19.26 0.68 -9.26
C LEU A 195 20.56 0.58 -8.45
N THR A 196 21.73 0.82 -9.06
CA THR A 196 22.99 0.94 -8.33
C THR A 196 22.95 2.10 -7.34
N LYS A 197 22.42 3.27 -7.73
CA LYS A 197 22.24 4.39 -6.80
C LYS A 197 21.23 4.06 -5.69
N LEU A 198 20.19 3.28 -5.99
CA LEU A 198 19.20 2.86 -5.01
C LEU A 198 19.83 2.01 -3.89
N VAL A 199 20.61 0.99 -4.25
CA VAL A 199 21.26 0.10 -3.27
C VAL A 199 22.41 0.76 -2.50
N GLN A 200 23.00 1.81 -3.07
CA GLN A 200 23.96 2.68 -2.36
C GLN A 200 23.27 3.66 -1.38
N GLY A 201 21.94 3.78 -1.45
CA GLY A 201 21.15 4.60 -0.53
C GLY A 201 21.12 4.04 0.90
N GLN A 202 20.45 4.76 1.80
CA GLN A 202 20.38 4.40 3.24
C GLN A 202 19.26 3.40 3.58
N PHE A 203 18.92 2.49 2.66
CA PHE A 203 17.91 1.47 2.92
C PHE A 203 18.55 0.23 3.57
N PRO A 204 17.87 -0.44 4.51
CA PRO A 204 18.37 -1.67 5.09
C PRO A 204 18.37 -2.80 4.04
N GLU A 205 19.36 -3.69 4.08
CA GLU A 205 19.45 -4.84 3.18
C GLU A 205 18.21 -5.75 3.25
N SER A 206 17.51 -5.77 4.39
CA SER A 206 16.26 -6.52 4.57
C SER A 206 15.08 -5.97 3.75
N LEU A 207 15.20 -4.76 3.21
CA LEU A 207 14.21 -4.15 2.31
C LEU A 207 14.63 -4.30 0.85
N VAL A 208 15.92 -4.07 0.55
CA VAL A 208 16.43 -4.01 -0.82
C VAL A 208 17.91 -4.43 -0.85
N LYS A 209 18.26 -5.34 -1.75
CA LYS A 209 19.60 -5.93 -1.83
C LYS A 209 20.08 -6.04 -3.28
N HIS A 210 21.35 -5.70 -3.53
CA HIS A 210 21.99 -5.95 -4.82
C HIS A 210 22.32 -7.43 -4.99
N LEU A 211 22.12 -7.96 -6.21
CA LEU A 211 22.50 -9.30 -6.61
C LEU A 211 23.47 -9.24 -7.80
N THR A 212 24.55 -10.02 -7.73
CA THR A 212 25.38 -10.34 -8.90
C THR A 212 24.59 -11.19 -9.90
N ALA A 213 25.05 -11.28 -11.15
CA ALA A 213 24.38 -12.10 -12.16
C ALA A 213 24.21 -13.58 -11.74
N GLU A 214 25.22 -14.16 -11.09
CA GLU A 214 25.15 -15.52 -10.55
C GLU A 214 24.06 -15.65 -9.47
N GLN A 215 24.03 -14.70 -8.53
CA GLN A 215 23.01 -14.67 -7.48
C GLN A 215 21.61 -14.47 -8.07
N THR A 216 21.47 -13.61 -9.09
CA THR A 216 20.21 -13.43 -9.82
C THR A 216 19.72 -14.75 -10.39
N ASN A 217 20.56 -15.51 -11.11
CA ASN A 217 20.17 -16.80 -11.68
C ASN A 217 19.70 -17.79 -10.60
N GLN A 218 20.40 -17.85 -9.46
CA GLN A 218 20.05 -18.73 -8.34
C GLN A 218 18.69 -18.38 -7.73
N VAL A 219 18.46 -17.08 -7.50
CA VAL A 219 17.23 -16.53 -6.91
C VAL A 219 16.05 -16.72 -7.86
N VAL A 220 16.21 -16.32 -9.13
CA VAL A 220 15.17 -16.39 -10.16
C VAL A 220 14.85 -17.85 -10.55
N GLY A 221 15.84 -18.74 -10.50
CA GLY A 221 15.71 -20.14 -10.92
C GLY A 221 15.83 -20.38 -12.43
N LEU A 222 16.16 -19.34 -13.19
CA LEU A 222 16.39 -19.36 -14.63
C LEU A 222 17.61 -18.48 -14.95
N ASP A 223 18.31 -18.82 -16.04
CA ASP A 223 19.45 -18.04 -16.50
C ASP A 223 18.97 -16.67 -17.00
N CYS A 224 19.34 -15.62 -16.29
CA CYS A 224 19.12 -14.22 -16.64
C CYS A 224 20.42 -13.53 -17.05
N ASP A 225 21.54 -13.90 -16.42
CA ASP A 225 22.88 -13.34 -16.65
C ASP A 225 22.95 -11.80 -16.52
N LEU A 226 22.08 -11.26 -15.68
CA LEU A 226 21.99 -9.84 -15.37
C LEU A 226 22.11 -9.62 -13.87
N GLU A 227 22.82 -8.57 -13.49
CA GLU A 227 22.72 -8.04 -12.13
C GLU A 227 21.29 -7.55 -11.85
N ALA A 228 20.90 -7.57 -10.58
CA ALA A 228 19.55 -7.21 -10.20
C ALA A 228 19.50 -6.57 -8.81
N VAL A 229 18.33 -6.06 -8.48
CA VAL A 229 17.95 -5.70 -7.11
C VAL A 229 16.83 -6.62 -6.66
N SER A 230 16.98 -7.18 -5.45
CA SER A 230 16.01 -8.07 -4.82
C SER A 230 15.25 -7.37 -3.71
N TYR A 231 13.93 -7.58 -3.70
CA TYR A 231 13.03 -7.27 -2.60
C TYR A 231 12.55 -8.62 -2.03
N GLU A 232 13.29 -9.18 -1.07
CA GLU A 232 13.06 -10.56 -0.57
C GLU A 232 11.70 -10.74 0.09
N GLN A 233 11.20 -9.70 0.77
CA GLN A 233 9.85 -9.68 1.34
C GLN A 233 8.79 -9.37 0.28
N GLY A 234 9.13 -9.27 -1.00
CA GLY A 234 8.18 -9.07 -2.07
C GLY A 234 7.45 -10.36 -2.45
N GLY A 235 6.67 -10.30 -3.50
CA GLY A 235 6.05 -11.48 -4.08
C GLY A 235 4.90 -11.14 -5.00
N TRP A 236 3.95 -12.06 -5.10
CA TRP A 236 2.70 -11.83 -5.80
C TRP A 236 1.51 -12.31 -4.97
N LEU A 237 0.35 -11.72 -5.22
CA LEU A 237 -0.94 -12.17 -4.70
C LEU A 237 -2.00 -12.06 -5.80
N SER A 238 -3.14 -12.74 -5.63
CA SER A 238 -4.33 -12.57 -6.47
C SER A 238 -5.17 -11.40 -5.93
N PRO A 239 -5.09 -10.20 -6.53
CA PRO A 239 -5.85 -9.06 -6.04
C PRO A 239 -7.35 -9.27 -6.20
N GLN A 240 -7.78 -10.03 -7.21
CA GLN A 240 -9.19 -10.35 -7.44
C GLN A 240 -9.75 -11.15 -6.26
N GLN A 241 -9.17 -12.32 -5.97
CA GLN A 241 -9.60 -13.20 -4.87
C GLN A 241 -9.49 -12.48 -3.53
N CYS A 242 -8.39 -11.78 -3.28
CA CYS A 242 -8.20 -11.04 -2.03
C CYS A 242 -9.28 -9.98 -1.82
N THR A 243 -9.62 -9.22 -2.86
CA THR A 243 -10.65 -8.17 -2.79
C THR A 243 -12.04 -8.76 -2.60
N GLN A 244 -12.40 -9.78 -3.39
CA GLN A 244 -13.70 -10.44 -3.34
C GLN A 244 -13.93 -11.08 -1.97
N ASN A 245 -13.01 -11.93 -1.54
CA ASN A 245 -13.16 -12.70 -0.30
C ASN A 245 -13.08 -11.79 0.93
N LEU A 246 -12.32 -10.68 0.87
CA LEU A 246 -12.32 -9.70 1.95
C LEU A 246 -13.68 -9.01 2.08
N LEU A 247 -14.28 -8.54 0.99
CA LEU A 247 -15.60 -7.89 1.03
C LEU A 247 -16.72 -8.86 1.41
N GLU A 248 -16.67 -10.09 0.90
CA GLU A 248 -17.61 -11.15 1.25
C GLU A 248 -17.56 -11.48 2.76
N SER A 249 -16.35 -11.63 3.32
CA SER A 249 -16.18 -11.90 4.76
C SER A 249 -16.74 -10.80 5.67
N LEU A 250 -16.91 -9.59 5.15
CA LEU A 250 -17.43 -8.44 5.88
C LEU A 250 -18.96 -8.31 5.73
N GLY A 251 -19.58 -8.91 4.72
CA GLY A 251 -21.03 -8.95 4.55
C GLY A 251 -21.71 -7.59 4.26
N VAL A 252 -20.99 -6.62 3.68
CA VAL A 252 -21.48 -5.24 3.49
C VAL A 252 -21.56 -4.78 2.02
N LEU A 253 -21.29 -5.68 1.07
CA LEU A 253 -21.25 -5.37 -0.36
C LEU A 253 -22.65 -5.41 -1.00
N ARG A 254 -23.01 -4.36 -1.73
CA ARG A 254 -24.17 -4.29 -2.62
C ARG A 254 -23.67 -4.17 -4.06
N THR A 255 -23.85 -5.23 -4.84
CA THR A 255 -23.44 -5.30 -6.25
C THR A 255 -24.56 -4.84 -7.18
N SER A 256 -24.24 -4.59 -8.44
CA SER A 256 -25.18 -4.08 -9.46
C SER A 256 -25.83 -2.75 -9.08
N HIS A 257 -25.20 -1.95 -8.20
CA HIS A 257 -25.69 -0.65 -7.76
C HIS A 257 -24.80 0.46 -8.32
N GLN A 258 -25.13 0.93 -9.52
CA GLN A 258 -24.46 2.09 -10.10
C GLN A 258 -24.96 3.38 -9.45
N ILE A 259 -24.04 4.14 -8.88
CA ILE A 259 -24.34 5.47 -8.34
C ILE A 259 -24.34 6.49 -9.49
N GLN A 260 -25.46 7.19 -9.64
CA GLN A 260 -25.69 8.18 -10.70
C GLN A 260 -25.34 9.60 -10.25
N SER A 261 -25.70 9.97 -9.02
CA SER A 261 -25.42 11.31 -8.48
C SER A 261 -25.29 11.32 -6.97
N LEU A 262 -24.64 12.37 -6.49
CA LEU A 262 -24.44 12.66 -5.07
C LEU A 262 -24.91 14.08 -4.79
N ALA A 263 -25.67 14.26 -3.72
CA ALA A 263 -26.11 15.57 -3.25
C ALA A 263 -26.05 15.64 -1.74
N GLN A 264 -25.58 16.76 -1.19
CA GLN A 264 -25.68 17.00 0.24
C GLN A 264 -27.08 17.55 0.55
N LEU A 265 -27.73 16.95 1.54
CA LEU A 265 -29.04 17.36 2.04
C LEU A 265 -28.89 18.48 3.08
N GLU A 266 -29.99 19.18 3.37
CA GLU A 266 -30.03 20.27 4.35
C GLU A 266 -29.62 19.83 5.77
N ASN A 267 -29.87 18.56 6.12
CA ASN A 267 -29.47 17.98 7.39
C ASN A 267 -27.96 17.63 7.49
N GLY A 268 -27.20 17.87 6.41
CA GLY A 268 -25.77 17.59 6.31
C GLY A 268 -25.41 16.19 5.80
N ASN A 269 -26.38 15.26 5.73
CA ASN A 269 -26.18 13.93 5.16
C ASN A 269 -26.06 13.97 3.65
N TRP A 270 -25.59 12.88 3.08
CA TRP A 270 -25.46 12.65 1.65
C TRP A 270 -26.59 11.79 1.13
N LYS A 271 -27.29 12.30 0.12
CA LYS A 271 -28.18 11.54 -0.75
C LYS A 271 -27.38 10.92 -1.88
N ILE A 272 -27.54 9.61 -2.06
CA ILE A 272 -26.94 8.79 -3.10
C ILE A 272 -28.07 8.28 -3.99
N THR A 273 -28.05 8.65 -5.26
CA THR A 273 -29.07 8.22 -6.23
C THR A 273 -28.56 7.06 -7.07
N THR A 274 -29.35 5.98 -7.15
CA THR A 274 -29.11 4.81 -8.01
C THR A 274 -30.29 4.59 -8.95
N SER A 275 -30.19 3.59 -9.83
CA SER A 275 -31.33 3.12 -10.66
C SER A 275 -32.48 2.56 -9.83
N ASP A 276 -32.21 2.05 -8.63
CA ASP A 276 -33.15 1.29 -7.81
C ASP A 276 -33.76 2.15 -6.68
N GLY A 277 -33.29 3.37 -6.52
CA GLY A 277 -33.80 4.32 -5.54
C GLY A 277 -32.72 5.22 -4.95
N ASP A 278 -33.14 6.03 -3.99
CA ASP A 278 -32.28 6.95 -3.26
C ASP A 278 -31.93 6.39 -1.88
N PHE A 279 -30.67 6.54 -1.47
CA PHE A 279 -30.18 6.18 -0.15
C PHE A 279 -29.58 7.40 0.54
N GLU A 280 -29.63 7.44 1.87
CA GLU A 280 -29.06 8.51 2.68
C GLU A 280 -28.00 7.95 3.63
N HIS A 281 -26.85 8.62 3.71
CA HIS A 281 -25.75 8.28 4.61
C HIS A 281 -25.08 9.54 5.17
N GLN A 282 -24.46 9.45 6.34
CA GLN A 282 -23.76 10.59 6.94
C GLN A 282 -22.45 10.92 6.19
N VAL A 283 -21.75 9.89 5.73
CA VAL A 283 -20.45 10.00 5.05
C VAL A 283 -20.46 9.20 3.76
N VAL A 284 -19.94 9.80 2.68
CA VAL A 284 -19.66 9.11 1.42
C VAL A 284 -18.17 9.11 1.16
N VAL A 285 -17.62 7.94 0.83
CA VAL A 285 -16.23 7.79 0.37
C VAL A 285 -16.21 7.32 -1.07
N LEU A 286 -15.48 8.05 -1.92
CA LEU A 286 -15.25 7.70 -3.30
C LEU A 286 -14.00 6.83 -3.43
N ALA A 287 -14.19 5.56 -3.78
CA ALA A 287 -13.15 4.56 -4.00
C ALA A 287 -13.38 3.82 -5.34
N ASN A 288 -13.88 4.53 -6.34
CA ASN A 288 -14.36 4.03 -7.63
C ASN A 288 -13.27 4.03 -8.74
N GLY A 289 -11.99 4.05 -8.35
CA GLY A 289 -10.85 3.93 -9.26
C GLY A 289 -10.83 5.02 -10.34
N HIS A 290 -10.62 4.63 -11.60
CA HIS A 290 -10.51 5.55 -12.73
C HIS A 290 -11.79 6.34 -13.06
N HIS A 291 -12.92 6.05 -12.40
CA HIS A 291 -14.14 6.84 -12.49
C HIS A 291 -14.20 7.95 -11.44
N PHE A 292 -13.08 8.28 -10.77
CA PHE A 292 -13.02 9.31 -9.72
C PHE A 292 -13.60 10.67 -10.17
N ASP A 293 -13.58 10.99 -11.46
CA ASP A 293 -14.08 12.24 -12.05
C ASP A 293 -15.55 12.19 -12.51
N GLN A 294 -16.26 11.09 -12.25
CA GLN A 294 -17.64 10.89 -12.72
C GLN A 294 -18.66 11.80 -12.02
N PHE A 295 -18.32 12.34 -10.85
CA PHE A 295 -19.20 13.18 -10.04
C PHE A 295 -18.78 14.64 -10.13
N GLU A 296 -19.75 15.55 -10.05
CA GLU A 296 -19.52 17.00 -10.06
C GLU A 296 -18.48 17.43 -9.02
N GLN A 297 -18.57 16.86 -7.81
CA GLN A 297 -17.73 17.17 -6.66
C GLN A 297 -16.24 16.82 -6.88
N THR A 298 -15.93 15.88 -7.76
CA THR A 298 -14.57 15.35 -7.97
C THR A 298 -14.07 15.51 -9.40
N ARG A 299 -14.87 16.10 -10.29
CA ARG A 299 -14.52 16.29 -11.71
C ARG A 299 -13.25 17.11 -11.93
N SER A 300 -12.93 18.03 -11.03
CA SER A 300 -11.76 18.91 -11.12
C SER A 300 -10.48 18.30 -10.54
N VAL A 301 -10.54 17.10 -9.95
CA VAL A 301 -9.37 16.43 -9.38
C VAL A 301 -8.43 16.00 -10.52
N PRO A 302 -7.15 16.40 -10.52
CA PRO A 302 -6.25 16.20 -11.67
C PRO A 302 -5.60 14.81 -11.66
N LEU A 303 -6.40 13.74 -11.78
CA LEU A 303 -5.85 12.38 -11.94
C LEU A 303 -5.93 11.93 -13.40
N GLY A 304 -4.83 11.39 -13.92
CA GLY A 304 -4.78 10.72 -15.22
C GLY A 304 -5.33 9.29 -15.15
N LYS A 305 -5.92 8.83 -16.26
CA LYS A 305 -6.40 7.44 -16.44
C LYS A 305 -5.47 6.71 -17.38
N VAL A 306 -5.17 5.45 -17.08
CA VAL A 306 -4.26 4.64 -17.89
C VAL A 306 -4.77 3.23 -17.98
N LYS A 307 -5.06 2.77 -19.19
CA LYS A 307 -5.35 1.38 -19.52
C LYS A 307 -4.06 0.56 -19.53
N GLY A 308 -4.11 -0.62 -18.95
CA GLY A 308 -3.08 -1.64 -19.04
C GLY A 308 -3.70 -3.01 -19.25
N GLN A 309 -3.08 -3.80 -20.12
CA GLN A 309 -3.45 -5.18 -20.41
C GLN A 309 -2.39 -6.12 -19.84
N VAL A 310 -2.83 -7.08 -19.02
CA VAL A 310 -2.01 -8.17 -18.47
C VAL A 310 -2.41 -9.47 -19.16
N SER A 311 -1.42 -10.16 -19.72
CA SER A 311 -1.61 -11.43 -20.42
C SER A 311 -1.48 -12.61 -19.45
N HIS A 312 -2.37 -13.61 -19.58
CA HIS A 312 -2.25 -14.88 -18.86
C HIS A 312 -1.68 -15.95 -19.76
N ILE A 313 -0.52 -16.52 -19.40
CA ILE A 313 0.16 -17.54 -20.19
C ILE A 313 0.24 -18.87 -19.43
N PRO A 314 0.08 -20.02 -20.10
CA PRO A 314 0.29 -21.32 -19.47
C PRO A 314 1.77 -21.49 -19.10
N SER A 315 2.02 -22.18 -17.99
CA SER A 315 3.37 -22.62 -17.62
C SER A 315 3.85 -23.75 -18.54
N ASN A 316 5.14 -24.03 -18.51
CA ASN A 316 5.79 -25.15 -19.20
C ASN A 316 7.02 -25.62 -18.40
N GLU A 317 7.69 -26.69 -18.84
CA GLU A 317 8.86 -27.27 -18.13
C GLU A 317 9.99 -26.27 -17.84
N THR A 318 10.11 -25.22 -18.64
CA THR A 318 11.11 -24.17 -18.41
C THR A 318 10.57 -23.10 -17.47
N LEU A 319 9.41 -22.50 -17.78
CA LEU A 319 8.84 -21.41 -16.99
C LEU A 319 8.40 -21.84 -15.58
N SER A 320 8.11 -23.12 -15.37
CA SER A 320 7.80 -23.66 -14.04
C SER A 320 8.96 -23.53 -13.05
N LYS A 321 10.19 -23.28 -13.54
CA LYS A 321 11.38 -23.07 -12.71
C LYS A 321 11.51 -21.63 -12.21
N LEU A 322 10.72 -20.69 -12.73
CA LEU A 322 10.72 -19.30 -12.28
C LEU A 322 10.24 -19.22 -10.82
N LYS A 323 11.12 -18.76 -9.93
CA LYS A 323 10.87 -18.71 -8.48
C LYS A 323 10.38 -17.36 -7.99
N THR A 324 10.82 -16.25 -8.58
CA THR A 324 10.49 -14.88 -8.12
C THR A 324 9.70 -14.10 -9.15
N VAL A 325 9.05 -13.02 -8.73
CA VAL A 325 8.49 -12.05 -9.68
C VAL A 325 9.64 -11.31 -10.34
N LEU A 326 9.64 -11.26 -11.67
CA LEU A 326 10.60 -10.48 -12.45
C LEU A 326 10.03 -9.11 -12.78
N CYS A 327 10.85 -8.07 -12.61
CA CYS A 327 10.55 -6.71 -13.06
C CYS A 327 11.62 -6.22 -14.05
N TYR A 328 11.17 -5.66 -15.17
CA TYR A 328 11.93 -5.08 -16.27
C TYR A 328 11.11 -3.88 -16.82
N ASP A 329 11.07 -3.62 -18.13
CA ASP A 329 10.06 -2.71 -18.75
C ASP A 329 8.62 -3.30 -18.72
N GLY A 330 8.30 -3.98 -17.64
CA GLY A 330 7.18 -4.89 -17.46
C GLY A 330 7.44 -5.79 -16.26
N TYR A 331 6.62 -6.82 -16.11
CA TYR A 331 6.76 -7.81 -15.07
C TYR A 331 6.29 -9.18 -15.54
N MET A 332 6.80 -10.23 -14.91
CA MET A 332 6.32 -11.59 -15.06
C MET A 332 6.30 -12.27 -13.70
N THR A 333 5.21 -12.97 -13.39
CA THR A 333 5.07 -13.71 -12.13
C THR A 333 5.54 -15.16 -12.28
N PRO A 334 5.96 -15.83 -11.19
CA PRO A 334 6.01 -17.28 -11.11
C PRO A 334 4.64 -17.91 -11.43
N ALA A 335 4.66 -19.20 -11.75
CA ALA A 335 3.43 -19.94 -11.98
C ALA A 335 2.61 -19.96 -10.68
N ASN A 336 1.32 -19.63 -10.76
CA ASN A 336 0.39 -20.00 -9.69
C ASN A 336 0.18 -21.53 -9.76
N PRO A 337 0.57 -22.30 -8.72
CA PRO A 337 0.47 -23.77 -8.75
C PRO A 337 -0.94 -24.30 -8.96
N LYS A 338 -1.99 -23.55 -8.54
CA LYS A 338 -3.39 -23.97 -8.68
C LYS A 338 -3.90 -23.84 -10.11
N THR A 339 -3.42 -22.86 -10.86
CA THR A 339 -3.88 -22.59 -12.24
C THR A 339 -2.86 -23.01 -13.31
N ASN A 340 -1.64 -23.35 -12.89
CA ASN A 340 -0.50 -23.63 -13.75
C ASN A 340 -0.27 -22.54 -14.83
N SER A 341 -0.44 -21.28 -14.44
CA SER A 341 -0.34 -20.12 -15.33
C SER A 341 0.45 -18.98 -14.70
N HIS A 342 0.93 -18.07 -15.54
CA HIS A 342 1.65 -16.84 -15.16
C HIS A 342 0.87 -15.62 -15.62
N CYS A 343 1.11 -14.48 -14.97
CA CYS A 343 0.78 -13.17 -15.51
C CYS A 343 2.04 -12.49 -16.05
N ILE A 344 1.95 -11.94 -17.27
CA ILE A 344 2.98 -11.13 -17.89
C ILE A 344 2.36 -9.81 -18.37
N GLY A 345 3.00 -8.70 -18.08
CA GLY A 345 2.43 -7.40 -18.41
C GLY A 345 3.35 -6.22 -18.06
N ALA A 346 2.87 -4.99 -18.16
CA ALA A 346 1.61 -4.62 -18.80
C ALA A 346 1.87 -3.64 -19.95
N SER A 347 0.89 -3.55 -20.85
CA SER A 347 0.77 -2.41 -21.75
C SER A 347 0.44 -1.14 -20.94
N TYR A 348 0.63 0.02 -21.56
CA TYR A 348 0.40 1.31 -20.93
C TYR A 348 -0.15 2.29 -21.96
N ASP A 349 -1.48 2.41 -22.02
CA ASP A 349 -2.19 3.25 -22.97
C ASP A 349 -2.98 4.35 -22.24
N ARG A 350 -2.72 5.61 -22.63
CA ARG A 350 -3.44 6.79 -22.12
C ARG A 350 -4.51 7.31 -23.06
N SER A 351 -4.50 6.84 -24.31
CA SER A 351 -5.37 7.29 -25.39
C SER A 351 -6.63 6.45 -25.50
N ASP A 352 -6.54 5.15 -25.22
CA ASP A 352 -7.67 4.23 -25.18
C ASP A 352 -7.96 3.79 -23.73
N LEU A 353 -9.18 4.05 -23.27
CA LEU A 353 -9.67 3.64 -21.94
C LEU A 353 -10.70 2.52 -22.01
N SER A 354 -10.92 1.95 -23.20
CA SER A 354 -11.84 0.83 -23.38
C SER A 354 -11.35 -0.42 -22.67
N ASN A 355 -12.28 -1.22 -22.16
CA ASN A 355 -11.99 -2.56 -21.67
C ASN A 355 -11.98 -3.60 -22.82
N ALA A 356 -11.61 -3.18 -24.04
CA ALA A 356 -11.44 -4.09 -25.16
C ALA A 356 -10.05 -4.72 -25.13
N PHE A 357 -9.99 -6.03 -25.41
CA PHE A 357 -8.75 -6.74 -25.67
C PHE A 357 -8.01 -6.12 -26.86
N ASP A 358 -6.71 -5.88 -26.70
CA ASP A 358 -5.84 -5.42 -27.78
C ASP A 358 -4.82 -6.52 -28.16
N PRO A 359 -4.93 -7.09 -29.37
CA PRO A 359 -3.96 -8.07 -29.87
C PRO A 359 -2.52 -7.54 -29.93
N LYS A 360 -2.32 -6.24 -30.17
CA LYS A 360 -0.97 -5.66 -30.21
C LYS A 360 -0.37 -5.57 -28.82
N ALA A 361 -1.14 -5.10 -27.84
CA ALA A 361 -0.72 -5.13 -26.43
C ALA A 361 -0.37 -6.55 -25.96
N GLN A 362 -1.09 -7.56 -26.43
CA GLN A 362 -0.80 -8.96 -26.13
C GLN A 362 0.60 -9.37 -26.59
N GLU A 363 0.95 -9.08 -27.84
CA GLU A 363 2.30 -9.36 -28.39
C GLU A 363 3.39 -8.56 -27.67
N GLN A 364 3.14 -7.26 -27.46
CA GLN A 364 4.06 -6.33 -26.80
C GLN A 364 4.44 -6.77 -25.38
N ASN A 365 3.52 -7.34 -24.61
CA ASN A 365 3.82 -7.84 -23.26
C ASN A 365 4.94 -8.88 -23.27
N GLY A 366 5.01 -9.73 -24.31
CA GLY A 366 6.08 -10.70 -24.47
C GLY A 366 7.33 -10.13 -25.13
N ASP A 367 7.16 -9.16 -26.04
CA ASP A 367 8.31 -8.48 -26.67
C ASP A 367 9.13 -7.71 -25.64
N LYS A 368 8.50 -7.07 -24.66
CA LYS A 368 9.19 -6.38 -23.57
C LYS A 368 10.10 -7.31 -22.77
N LEU A 369 9.61 -8.50 -22.44
CA LEU A 369 10.41 -9.53 -21.77
C LEU A 369 11.57 -9.95 -22.67
N ARG A 370 11.32 -10.26 -23.94
CA ARG A 370 12.35 -10.64 -24.90
C ARG A 370 13.41 -9.55 -25.08
N ALA A 371 13.00 -8.29 -25.17
CA ALA A 371 13.87 -7.13 -25.32
C ALA A 371 14.78 -6.93 -24.11
N ALA A 372 14.25 -7.11 -22.89
CA ALA A 372 15.05 -7.08 -21.67
C ALA A 372 16.15 -8.18 -21.64
N TYR A 373 16.01 -9.22 -22.46
CA TYR A 373 16.94 -10.34 -22.59
C TYR A 373 17.64 -10.45 -23.96
N GLN A 374 17.45 -9.48 -24.87
CA GLN A 374 18.17 -9.47 -26.15
C GLN A 374 19.66 -9.16 -25.92
N ILE A 375 20.68 -9.80 -26.49
CA ILE A 375 20.94 -11.17 -26.96
C ILE A 375 22.44 -11.35 -26.65
N LYS A 376 22.81 -12.01 -25.54
CA LYS A 376 24.03 -12.83 -25.56
C LYS A 376 23.56 -14.21 -26.01
N SER A 377 23.93 -14.55 -27.25
CA SER A 377 23.50 -15.75 -27.97
C SER A 377 23.76 -17.01 -27.14
N GLY A 378 22.73 -17.57 -26.51
CA GLY A 378 22.85 -18.84 -25.76
C GLY A 378 21.70 -19.19 -24.82
N HIS A 379 20.91 -18.21 -24.33
CA HIS A 379 19.94 -18.49 -23.28
C HIS A 379 18.63 -19.11 -23.82
N LYS A 380 18.49 -20.43 -23.61
CA LYS A 380 17.32 -21.24 -24.03
C LYS A 380 16.04 -20.89 -23.26
N ALA A 381 16.12 -20.18 -22.14
CA ALA A 381 14.98 -19.93 -21.25
C ALA A 381 13.98 -18.89 -21.80
N TRP A 382 14.44 -17.86 -22.51
CA TRP A 382 13.63 -16.68 -22.86
C TRP A 382 13.37 -16.58 -24.36
N THR A 383 12.96 -17.68 -24.98
CA THR A 383 12.69 -17.74 -26.43
C THR A 383 11.22 -17.50 -26.76
N PRO A 384 10.87 -17.17 -28.03
CA PRO A 384 9.48 -17.11 -28.47
C PRO A 384 8.70 -18.43 -28.28
N GLN A 385 9.40 -19.58 -28.32
CA GLN A 385 8.78 -20.88 -28.08
C GLN A 385 8.42 -21.07 -26.60
N THR A 386 9.28 -20.58 -25.70
CA THR A 386 9.05 -20.65 -24.25
C THR A 386 8.00 -19.64 -23.79
N ILE A 387 8.04 -18.42 -24.31
CA ILE A 387 7.09 -17.32 -24.02
C ILE A 387 6.03 -17.27 -25.13
N SER A 388 5.25 -18.35 -25.25
CA SER A 388 4.20 -18.43 -26.26
C SER A 388 2.94 -17.69 -25.82
N LEU A 389 2.75 -16.47 -26.34
CA LEU A 389 1.53 -15.69 -26.14
C LEU A 389 0.37 -16.14 -27.04
N ALA A 390 0.65 -16.96 -28.07
CA ALA A 390 -0.36 -17.56 -28.94
C ALA A 390 -1.29 -18.54 -28.21
N LYS A 391 -0.88 -19.02 -27.03
CA LYS A 391 -1.69 -19.88 -26.14
C LYS A 391 -2.25 -19.12 -24.93
N ALA A 392 -2.23 -17.79 -24.95
CA ALA A 392 -2.76 -17.01 -23.83
C ALA A 392 -4.28 -17.15 -23.75
N CYS A 393 -4.77 -17.68 -22.63
CA CYS A 393 -6.17 -18.08 -22.48
C CYS A 393 -7.08 -16.96 -21.94
N ALA A 394 -6.52 -15.85 -21.44
CA ALA A 394 -7.28 -14.74 -20.87
C ALA A 394 -6.41 -13.48 -20.68
N VAL A 395 -7.07 -12.33 -20.56
CA VAL A 395 -6.46 -11.02 -20.27
C VAL A 395 -7.18 -10.35 -19.11
N SER A 396 -6.43 -9.63 -18.27
CA SER A 396 -7.00 -8.69 -17.31
C SER A 396 -6.73 -7.26 -17.76
N LEU A 397 -7.77 -6.42 -17.73
CA LEU A 397 -7.71 -5.02 -18.11
C LEU A 397 -7.77 -4.15 -16.86
N VAL A 398 -6.87 -3.17 -16.80
CA VAL A 398 -6.66 -2.36 -15.62
C VAL A 398 -6.64 -0.91 -16.03
N THR A 399 -7.61 -0.12 -15.54
CA THR A 399 -7.52 1.34 -15.64
C THR A 399 -7.19 1.92 -14.27
N ILE A 400 -5.97 2.45 -14.13
CA ILE A 400 -5.48 3.04 -12.87
C ILE A 400 -5.48 4.56 -12.91
N CYS A 401 -5.57 5.18 -11.74
CA CYS A 401 -5.36 6.62 -11.55
C CYS A 401 -3.88 6.93 -11.38
N ARG A 402 -3.42 8.06 -11.94
CA ARG A 402 -2.07 8.58 -11.73
C ARG A 402 -2.13 10.09 -11.41
N LEU A 403 -1.38 10.54 -10.41
CA LEU A 403 -1.14 11.96 -10.15
C LEU A 403 -0.15 12.56 -11.15
#